data_AF-A0A971AC83-F1
#
_entry.id   AF-A0A971AC83-F1
#
_cell.length_a   1.000
_cell.length_b   1.000
_cell.length_c   1.000
_cell.angle_alpha   90.00
_cell.angle_beta   90.00
_cell.angle_gamma   90.00
#
_symmetry.space_group_name_H-M   'P 1'
#
loop_
_entity.id
_entity.type
_entity.pdbx_description
1 polymer ?
#
loop_
_entity_poly.entity_id
_entity_poly.type
_entity_poly.pdbx_seq_one_letter_code
_entity_poly.pdbx_strand_id
1 'polypeptide(L)'
;GRFDELAWGGDLGTQESLFISVKMWREFFRDYYLEFYAEIVRRFGTRLAIFYHSCGSVWDMIPDLIDVGVRILNPIQVRARNMEPERLKAAWGGILTFHGAIDIQHVLPHCTVEEVRRHTEEMMEVLGAGGGYICGPNHAIQADTSVEKILAVYETIGSLAGNA
;
A
#
# COMPACT_ATOMS: atom_id res chain seq x y z
N GLY A 1 10.28 -12.53 21.31
CA GLY A 1 9.76 -12.38 19.93
C GLY A 1 10.29 -11.09 19.38
N ARG A 2 10.69 -11.05 18.11
CA ARG A 2 11.03 -9.82 17.38
C ARG A 2 9.81 -9.42 16.55
N PHE A 3 9.54 -8.13 16.46
CA PHE A 3 8.53 -7.60 15.54
C PHE A 3 9.23 -7.17 14.25
N ASP A 4 8.67 -7.51 13.10
CA ASP A 4 9.23 -7.16 11.79
C ASP A 4 8.67 -5.83 11.25
N GLU A 5 7.41 -5.52 11.59
CA GLU A 5 6.75 -4.27 11.22
C GLU A 5 5.88 -3.69 12.34
N LEU A 6 5.72 -2.37 12.32
CA LEU A 6 4.63 -1.67 13.00
C LEU A 6 3.64 -1.20 11.94
N ALA A 7 2.48 -1.85 11.87
CA ALA A 7 1.35 -1.42 11.06
C ALA A 7 0.50 -0.39 11.83
N TRP A 8 0.45 0.82 11.30
CA TRP A 8 -0.41 1.91 11.78
C TRP A 8 -0.95 2.70 10.59
N GLY A 9 -1.93 3.56 10.80
CA GLY A 9 -2.33 4.51 9.78
C GLY A 9 -3.51 5.39 10.17
N GLY A 10 -3.98 6.13 9.18
CA GLY A 10 -5.18 6.96 9.19
C GLY A 10 -5.42 7.48 7.79
N ASP A 11 -6.68 7.62 7.40
CA ASP A 11 -7.01 8.09 6.05
C ASP A 11 -6.69 9.58 5.90
N LEU A 12 -5.74 9.86 5.02
CA LEU A 12 -5.33 11.20 4.61
C LEU A 12 -5.92 11.59 3.26
N GLY A 13 -6.40 10.62 2.48
CA GLY A 13 -6.85 10.81 1.11
C GLY A 13 -8.33 10.52 0.88
N THR A 14 -8.91 11.30 -0.03
CA THR A 14 -10.13 10.99 -0.78
C THR A 14 -9.74 10.39 -2.13
N GLN A 15 -10.70 10.06 -3.00
CA GLN A 15 -10.38 9.60 -4.36
C GLN A 15 -9.57 10.63 -5.17
N GLU A 16 -9.72 11.92 -4.88
CA GLU A 16 -9.21 13.03 -5.71
C GLU A 16 -8.09 13.86 -5.07
N SER A 17 -8.02 13.89 -3.74
CA SER A 17 -7.16 14.82 -3.00
C SER A 17 -7.03 14.45 -1.52
N LEU A 18 -6.18 15.16 -0.78
CA LEU A 18 -6.04 15.00 0.66
C LEU A 18 -7.22 15.61 1.44
N PHE A 19 -7.57 15.03 2.60
CA PHE A 19 -8.55 15.60 3.54
C PHE A 19 -8.04 16.90 4.19
N ILE A 20 -6.73 16.98 4.44
CA ILE A 20 -6.06 18.17 4.97
C ILE A 20 -4.89 18.52 4.08
N SER A 21 -4.57 19.82 4.00
CA SER A 21 -3.38 20.24 3.23
C SER A 21 -2.10 19.69 3.85
N VAL A 22 -1.07 19.48 3.02
CA VAL A 22 0.29 19.13 3.47
C VAL A 22 0.81 20.16 4.50
N LYS A 23 0.47 21.44 4.32
CA LYS A 23 0.81 22.49 5.29
C LYS A 23 0.21 22.21 6.67
N MET A 24 -1.08 21.88 6.73
CA MET A 24 -1.72 21.53 8.00
C MET A 24 -1.13 20.26 8.61
N TRP A 25 -0.82 19.25 7.79
CA TRP A 25 -0.18 18.05 8.28
C TRP A 25 1.17 18.35 8.95
N ARG A 26 1.99 19.18 8.30
CA ARG A 26 3.27 19.65 8.84
C ARG A 26 3.13 20.45 10.14
N GLU A 27 2.14 21.32 10.20
CA GLU A 27 1.88 22.18 11.37
C GLU A 27 1.40 21.40 12.59
N PHE A 28 0.50 20.43 12.39
CA PHE A 28 -0.22 19.80 13.49
C PHE A 28 0.20 18.36 13.81
N PHE A 29 0.80 17.63 12.86
CA PHE A 29 0.99 16.18 13.00
C PHE A 29 2.44 15.72 12.85
N ARG A 30 3.19 16.31 11.91
CA ARG A 30 4.53 15.82 11.52
C ARG A 30 5.45 15.53 12.70
N ASP A 31 5.59 16.48 13.62
CA ASP A 31 6.53 16.38 14.72
C ASP A 31 6.13 15.28 15.72
N TYR A 32 4.82 15.06 15.93
CA TYR A 32 4.33 13.94 16.74
C TYR A 32 4.61 12.59 16.10
N TYR A 33 4.46 12.48 14.77
CA TYR A 33 4.80 11.26 14.03
C TYR A 33 6.31 10.97 14.11
N LEU A 34 7.16 11.98 13.94
CA LEU A 34 8.61 11.85 14.10
C LEU A 34 8.99 11.35 15.49
N GLU A 35 8.45 11.98 16.54
CA GLU A 35 8.75 11.59 17.91
C GLU A 35 8.28 10.16 18.20
N PHE A 36 7.06 9.84 17.79
CA PHE A 36 6.47 8.51 17.98
C PHE A 36 7.27 7.42 17.28
N TYR A 37 7.57 7.57 16.00
CA TYR A 37 8.33 6.56 15.26
C TYR A 37 9.77 6.46 15.74
N ALA A 38 10.41 7.56 16.13
CA ALA A 38 11.73 7.51 16.74
C ALA A 38 11.72 6.73 18.06
N GLU A 39 10.70 6.89 18.90
CA GLU A 39 10.55 6.12 20.14
C GLU A 39 10.32 4.63 19.88
N ILE A 40 9.48 4.29 18.91
CA ILE A 40 9.26 2.91 18.50
C ILE A 40 10.56 2.27 18.03
N VAL A 41 11.31 2.92 17.14
CA VAL A 41 12.59 2.41 16.62
C VAL A 41 13.62 2.26 17.75
N ARG A 42 13.66 3.17 18.72
CA ARG A 42 14.53 3.05 19.91
C ARG A 42 14.21 1.81 20.74
N ARG A 43 12.92 1.47 20.90
CA ARG A 43 12.48 0.34 21.74
C ARG A 43 12.61 -1.01 21.05
N PHE A 44 12.28 -1.07 19.77
CA PHE A 44 12.13 -2.33 19.03
C PHE A 44 13.25 -2.58 18.01
N GLY A 45 14.10 -1.58 17.76
CA GLY A 45 15.28 -1.66 16.92
C GLY A 45 15.07 -1.15 15.49
N THR A 46 16.18 -0.85 14.82
CA THR A 46 16.21 -0.25 13.47
C THR A 46 15.79 -1.18 12.34
N ARG A 47 15.56 -2.47 12.64
CA ARG A 47 15.05 -3.44 11.67
C ARG A 47 13.53 -3.40 11.52
N LEU A 48 12.81 -2.76 12.44
CA LEU A 48 11.37 -2.64 12.38
C LEU A 48 10.97 -1.71 11.23
N ALA A 49 10.20 -2.21 10.27
CA ALA A 49 9.62 -1.38 9.21
C ALA A 49 8.40 -0.61 9.73
N ILE A 50 8.31 0.68 9.40
CA ILE A 50 7.11 1.47 9.66
C ILE A 50 6.19 1.37 8.45
N PHE A 51 5.01 0.81 8.67
CA PHE A 51 3.94 0.66 7.70
C PHE A 51 2.88 1.73 7.96
N TYR A 52 2.47 2.42 6.90
CA TYR A 52 1.43 3.44 6.97
C TYR A 52 0.24 3.10 6.09
N HIS A 53 -0.95 2.96 6.70
CA HIS A 53 -2.22 2.84 6.00
C HIS A 53 -2.86 4.21 5.74
N SER A 54 -3.23 4.52 4.50
CA SER A 54 -4.14 5.60 4.14
C SER A 54 -4.80 5.33 2.80
N CYS A 55 -6.13 5.26 2.78
CA CYS A 55 -6.89 5.25 1.53
C CYS A 55 -6.73 6.57 0.74
N GLY A 56 -7.07 6.50 -0.53
CA GLY A 56 -7.21 7.63 -1.45
C GLY A 56 -5.92 8.13 -2.09
N SER A 57 -6.01 9.33 -2.64
CA SER A 57 -4.94 10.06 -3.32
C SER A 57 -4.04 10.71 -2.28
N VAL A 58 -2.94 10.04 -1.95
CA VAL A 58 -1.93 10.53 -0.99
C VAL A 58 -0.62 10.97 -1.63
N TRP A 59 -0.57 11.06 -2.96
CA TRP A 59 0.64 11.42 -3.71
C TRP A 59 1.43 12.59 -3.10
N ASP A 60 0.74 13.70 -2.81
CA ASP A 60 1.37 14.92 -2.27
C ASP A 60 1.90 14.75 -0.83
N MET A 61 1.42 13.74 -0.09
CA MET A 61 1.83 13.45 1.29
C MET A 61 3.01 12.46 1.36
N ILE A 62 3.27 11.69 0.31
CA ILE A 62 4.31 10.65 0.29
C ILE A 62 5.69 11.17 0.74
N PRO A 63 6.18 12.35 0.29
CA PRO A 63 7.48 12.86 0.73
C PRO A 63 7.55 13.04 2.25
N ASP A 64 6.50 13.61 2.84
CA ASP A 64 6.41 13.85 4.27
C ASP A 64 6.30 12.54 5.08
N LEU A 65 5.61 11.51 4.55
CA LEU A 65 5.57 10.18 5.17
C LEU A 65 6.94 9.51 5.17
N ILE A 66 7.68 9.59 4.05
CA ILE A 66 9.04 9.06 3.93
C ILE A 66 9.96 9.74 4.95
N ASP A 67 9.85 11.07 5.06
CA ASP A 67 10.65 11.91 5.97
C ASP A 67 10.46 11.50 7.43
N VAL A 68 9.25 11.10 7.83
CA VAL A 68 8.99 10.64 9.20
C VAL A 68 9.35 9.17 9.44
N GLY A 69 9.83 8.46 8.41
CA GLY A 69 10.36 7.11 8.55
C GLY A 69 9.47 6.00 8.02
N VAL A 70 8.36 6.32 7.34
CA VAL A 70 7.53 5.31 6.67
C VAL A 70 8.33 4.60 5.58
N ARG A 71 8.26 3.27 5.55
CA ARG A 71 8.93 2.43 4.54
C ARG A 71 7.99 1.48 3.82
N ILE A 72 6.78 1.25 4.34
CA ILE A 72 5.73 0.52 3.65
C ILE A 72 4.51 1.43 3.50
N LEU A 73 4.07 1.68 2.26
CA LEU A 73 2.87 2.44 1.97
C LEU A 73 1.72 1.49 1.60
N ASN A 74 0.62 1.61 2.33
CA ASN A 74 -0.59 0.84 2.12
C ASN A 74 -1.83 1.73 2.17
N PRO A 75 -2.91 1.37 1.48
CA PRO A 75 -2.88 0.59 0.25
C PRO A 75 -2.34 1.41 -0.91
N ILE A 76 -1.90 0.73 -1.98
CA ILE A 76 -1.89 1.35 -3.29
C ILE A 76 -3.30 1.30 -3.86
N GLN A 77 -4.04 2.39 -3.71
CA GLN A 77 -5.37 2.53 -4.27
C GLN A 77 -5.29 3.00 -5.73
N VAL A 78 -5.08 2.06 -6.65
CA VAL A 78 -4.76 2.29 -8.07
C VAL A 78 -5.73 3.20 -8.83
N ARG A 79 -6.97 3.34 -8.35
CA ARG A 79 -8.00 4.20 -8.96
C ARG A 79 -7.99 5.62 -8.42
N ALA A 80 -7.24 5.91 -7.36
CA ALA A 80 -7.16 7.25 -6.79
C ALA A 80 -6.24 8.12 -7.64
N ARG A 81 -6.56 9.41 -7.70
CA ARG A 81 -5.80 10.37 -8.50
C ARG A 81 -4.31 10.35 -8.14
N ASN A 82 -3.43 10.33 -9.15
CA ASN A 82 -1.96 10.30 -8.98
C ASN A 82 -1.42 9.07 -8.23
N MET A 83 -2.22 8.00 -8.03
CA MET A 83 -1.80 6.76 -7.37
C MET A 83 -1.56 5.63 -8.37
N GLU A 84 -1.26 5.97 -9.62
CA GLU A 84 -0.97 4.98 -10.66
C GLU A 84 0.29 4.17 -10.30
N PRO A 85 0.26 2.82 -10.37
CA PRO A 85 1.37 1.96 -9.97
C PRO A 85 2.72 2.32 -10.60
N GLU A 86 2.74 2.62 -11.90
CA GLU A 86 3.94 2.96 -12.67
C GLU A 86 4.53 4.28 -12.17
N ARG A 87 3.66 5.25 -11.90
CA ARG A 87 4.05 6.57 -11.39
C ARG A 87 4.67 6.45 -10.01
N LEU A 88 4.03 5.69 -9.11
CA LEU A 88 4.52 5.44 -7.76
C LEU A 88 5.86 4.69 -7.80
N LYS A 89 5.96 3.63 -8.62
CA LYS A 89 7.18 2.86 -8.75
C LYS A 89 8.35 3.69 -9.27
N ALA A 90 8.11 4.50 -10.30
CA ALA A 90 9.14 5.36 -10.88
C ALA A 90 9.64 6.42 -9.88
N ALA A 91 8.75 7.01 -9.07
CA ALA A 91 9.13 8.07 -8.13
C ALA A 91 9.72 7.54 -6.83
N TRP A 92 9.20 6.43 -6.29
CA TRP A 92 9.47 6.01 -4.91
C TRP A 92 9.90 4.56 -4.74
N GLY A 93 10.02 3.78 -5.82
CA GLY A 93 10.31 2.34 -5.75
C GLY A 93 11.67 1.95 -5.16
N GLY A 94 12.62 2.87 -5.07
CA GLY A 94 13.90 2.68 -4.38
C GLY A 94 13.87 3.02 -2.88
N ILE A 95 12.75 3.56 -2.39
CA ILE A 95 12.61 4.08 -1.01
C ILE A 95 11.47 3.37 -0.27
N LEU A 96 10.35 3.13 -0.95
CA LEU A 96 9.15 2.53 -0.39
C LEU A 96 8.97 1.10 -0.89
N THR A 97 8.51 0.25 0.03
CA THR A 97 7.76 -0.95 -0.32
C THR A 97 6.28 -0.58 -0.48
N PHE A 98 5.67 -1.07 -1.55
CA PHE A 98 4.25 -0.87 -1.81
C PHE A 98 3.46 -2.08 -1.34
N HIS A 99 2.29 -1.87 -0.73
CA HIS A 99 1.41 -2.96 -0.29
C HIS A 99 -0.02 -2.75 -0.80
N GLY A 100 -0.63 -3.80 -1.34
CA GLY A 100 -1.99 -3.78 -1.87
C GLY A 100 -2.01 -3.80 -3.41
N ALA A 101 -2.73 -2.86 -4.03
CA ALA A 101 -2.90 -2.67 -5.48
C ALA A 101 -3.89 -3.59 -6.21
N ILE A 102 -4.37 -4.68 -5.61
CA ILE A 102 -5.48 -5.44 -6.22
C ILE A 102 -6.80 -4.68 -5.98
N ASP A 103 -7.43 -4.26 -7.08
CA ASP A 103 -8.52 -3.29 -7.04
C ASP A 103 -9.84 -3.87 -6.56
N ILE A 104 -10.22 -3.51 -5.33
CA ILE A 104 -11.49 -3.90 -4.71
C ILE A 104 -12.69 -3.08 -5.20
N GLN A 105 -12.49 -1.95 -5.89
CA GLN A 105 -13.57 -1.06 -6.30
C GLN A 105 -14.15 -1.41 -7.68
N HIS A 106 -13.35 -1.99 -8.58
CA HIS A 106 -13.80 -2.36 -9.92
C HIS A 106 -13.39 -3.76 -10.35
N VAL A 107 -12.10 -4.10 -10.26
CA VAL A 107 -11.59 -5.38 -10.78
C VAL A 107 -12.21 -6.58 -10.07
N LEU A 108 -12.14 -6.64 -8.74
CA LEU A 108 -12.72 -7.76 -7.99
C LEU A 108 -14.26 -7.88 -8.12
N PRO A 109 -15.06 -6.81 -7.95
CA PRO A 109 -16.51 -6.95 -8.01
C PRO A 109 -17.04 -7.17 -9.44
N HIS A 110 -16.43 -6.56 -10.47
CA HIS A 110 -17.08 -6.43 -11.77
C HIS A 110 -16.38 -7.15 -12.93
N CYS A 111 -15.07 -7.39 -12.86
CA CYS A 111 -14.34 -8.05 -13.95
C CYS A 111 -14.46 -9.58 -13.92
N THR A 112 -14.12 -10.21 -15.03
CA THR A 112 -14.00 -11.67 -15.16
C THR A 112 -12.79 -12.21 -14.39
N VAL A 113 -12.76 -13.51 -14.12
CA VAL A 113 -11.62 -14.18 -13.46
C VAL A 113 -10.30 -13.94 -14.23
N GLU A 114 -10.31 -14.03 -15.56
CA GLU A 114 -9.12 -13.81 -16.38
C GLU A 114 -8.62 -12.36 -16.32
N GLU A 115 -9.54 -11.39 -16.25
CA GLU A 115 -9.17 -9.99 -16.05
C GLU A 115 -8.59 -9.74 -14.64
N VAL A 116 -9.08 -10.44 -13.62
CA VAL A 116 -8.50 -10.41 -12.27
C VAL A 116 -7.08 -10.99 -12.25
N ARG A 117 -6.82 -12.09 -12.96
CA ARG A 117 -5.47 -12.65 -13.11
C ARG A 117 -4.55 -11.66 -13.79
N ARG A 118 -4.96 -11.13 -14.94
CA ARG A 118 -4.19 -10.14 -15.70
C ARG A 118 -3.88 -8.89 -14.87
N HIS A 119 -4.86 -8.35 -14.15
CA HIS A 119 -4.62 -7.22 -13.24
C HIS A 119 -3.60 -7.56 -12.15
N THR A 120 -3.69 -8.76 -11.57
CA THR A 120 -2.72 -9.24 -10.57
C THR A 120 -1.31 -9.34 -11.15
N GLU A 121 -1.16 -9.92 -12.35
CA GLU A 121 0.10 -10.02 -13.07
C GLU A 121 0.69 -8.65 -13.36
N GLU A 122 -0.12 -7.71 -13.89
CA GLU A 122 0.29 -6.33 -14.16
C GLU A 122 0.82 -5.63 -12.89
N MET A 123 0.14 -5.79 -11.75
CA MET A 123 0.61 -5.21 -10.49
C MET A 123 1.93 -5.85 -10.02
N MET A 124 2.08 -7.16 -10.19
CA MET A 124 3.32 -7.88 -9.87
C MET A 124 4.48 -7.43 -10.75
N GLU A 125 4.24 -7.25 -12.05
CA GLU A 125 5.25 -6.76 -12.99
C GLU A 125 5.67 -5.33 -12.68
N VAL A 126 4.71 -4.43 -12.46
CA VAL A 126 4.99 -3.00 -12.25
C VAL A 126 5.56 -2.75 -10.85
N LEU A 127 4.81 -3.09 -9.80
CA LEU A 127 5.22 -2.76 -8.43
C LEU A 127 6.33 -3.69 -7.93
N GLY A 128 6.34 -4.95 -8.39
CA GLY A 128 7.35 -5.95 -8.03
C GLY A 128 8.68 -5.83 -8.76
N ALA A 129 8.77 -5.02 -9.83
CA ALA A 129 10.04 -4.79 -10.54
C ALA A 129 11.14 -4.31 -9.57
N GLY A 130 12.22 -5.09 -9.44
CA GLY A 130 13.31 -4.76 -8.50
C GLY A 130 12.96 -4.94 -7.01
N GLY A 131 11.89 -5.67 -6.69
CA GLY A 131 11.44 -5.94 -5.32
C GLY A 131 10.59 -4.80 -4.72
N GLY A 132 10.30 -4.89 -3.42
CA GLY A 132 9.56 -3.85 -2.69
C GLY A 132 8.06 -3.82 -2.99
N TYR A 133 7.44 -4.99 -3.21
CA TYR A 133 5.99 -5.10 -3.36
C TYR A 133 5.44 -6.26 -2.54
N ILE A 134 4.39 -5.97 -1.77
CA ILE A 134 3.57 -6.94 -1.06
C ILE A 134 2.21 -6.93 -1.78
N CYS A 135 1.93 -7.98 -2.54
CA CYS A 135 0.70 -8.07 -3.31
C CYS A 135 -0.49 -8.39 -2.39
N GLY A 136 -1.60 -7.68 -2.58
CA GLY A 136 -2.82 -7.89 -1.81
C GLY A 136 -3.96 -6.96 -2.25
N PRO A 137 -5.18 -7.15 -1.72
CA PRO A 137 -6.27 -6.23 -1.99
C PRO A 137 -5.95 -4.83 -1.45
N ASN A 138 -6.34 -3.80 -2.20
CA ASN A 138 -6.15 -2.41 -1.80
C ASN A 138 -7.14 -1.93 -0.72
N HIS A 139 -8.01 -2.81 -0.24
CA HIS A 139 -8.78 -2.68 1.01
C HIS A 139 -9.28 -4.06 1.43
N ALA A 140 -10.12 -4.15 2.47
CA ALA A 140 -10.86 -5.37 2.77
C ALA A 140 -11.71 -5.81 1.57
N ILE A 141 -11.60 -7.10 1.20
CA ILE A 141 -12.48 -7.75 0.20
C ILE A 141 -13.93 -7.65 0.68
N GLN A 142 -14.83 -7.24 -0.21
CA GLN A 142 -16.23 -7.03 0.11
C GLN A 142 -17.07 -8.26 -0.31
N ALA A 143 -18.31 -8.34 0.18
CA ALA A 143 -19.20 -9.48 -0.08
C ALA A 143 -19.64 -9.61 -1.56
N ASP A 144 -19.33 -8.62 -2.39
CA ASP A 144 -19.62 -8.57 -3.82
C ASP A 144 -18.54 -9.24 -4.69
N THR A 145 -17.42 -9.70 -4.09
CA THR A 145 -16.39 -10.43 -4.82
C THR A 145 -16.50 -11.94 -4.60
N SER A 146 -16.56 -12.68 -5.72
CA SER A 146 -16.76 -14.13 -5.69
C SER A 146 -15.49 -14.85 -5.25
N VAL A 147 -15.66 -16.05 -4.67
CA VAL A 147 -14.54 -16.87 -4.18
C VAL A 147 -13.57 -17.21 -5.30
N GLU A 148 -14.05 -17.48 -6.50
CA GLU A 148 -13.23 -17.81 -7.66
C GLU A 148 -12.27 -16.66 -8.02
N LYS A 149 -12.73 -15.41 -7.89
CA LYS A 149 -11.88 -14.23 -8.13
C LYS A 149 -10.84 -14.05 -7.02
N ILE A 150 -11.21 -14.33 -5.77
CA ILE A 150 -10.26 -14.31 -4.64
C ILE A 150 -9.16 -15.36 -4.87
N LEU A 151 -9.55 -16.59 -5.18
CA LEU A 151 -8.61 -17.68 -5.49
C LEU A 151 -7.73 -17.32 -6.68
N ALA A 152 -8.30 -16.72 -7.73
CA ALA A 152 -7.54 -16.30 -8.90
C ALA A 152 -6.39 -15.35 -8.55
N VAL A 153 -6.59 -14.39 -7.63
CA VAL A 153 -5.52 -13.51 -7.13
C VAL A 153 -4.41 -14.33 -6.47
N TYR A 154 -4.74 -15.16 -5.48
CA TYR A 154 -3.74 -15.90 -4.70
C TYR A 154 -3.02 -17.00 -5.50
N GLU A 155 -3.71 -17.64 -6.44
CA GLU A 155 -3.11 -18.58 -7.39
C GLU A 155 -2.10 -17.86 -8.30
N THR A 156 -2.45 -16.67 -8.79
CA THR A 156 -1.58 -15.87 -9.66
C THR A 156 -0.32 -15.38 -8.93
N ILE A 157 -0.46 -14.99 -7.66
CA ILE A 157 0.68 -14.63 -6.80
C ILE A 157 1.57 -15.86 -6.49
N GLY A 158 1.05 -17.08 -6.68
CA GLY A 158 1.74 -18.33 -6.34
C GLY A 158 1.68 -18.66 -4.85
N SER A 159 0.89 -17.96 -4.04
CA SER A 159 0.81 -18.20 -2.58
C SER A 159 0.03 -19.46 -2.21
N LEU A 160 -0.67 -20.07 -3.17
CA LEU A 160 -1.39 -21.34 -3.01
C LEU A 160 -0.60 -22.54 -3.55
N ALA A 161 0.55 -22.32 -4.18
CA ALA A 161 1.49 -23.38 -4.50
C ALA A 161 2.26 -23.74 -3.21
N GLY A 162 1.68 -24.66 -2.43
CA GLY A 162 2.45 -25.36 -1.41
C GLY A 162 3.66 -26.03 -2.05
N ASN A 163 4.81 -25.99 -1.38
CA ASN A 163 6.04 -26.68 -1.80
C ASN A 163 5.74 -28.01 -2.50
N ALA A 164 5.92 -28.05 -3.81
CA ALA A 164 6.03 -29.28 -4.59
C ALA A 164 7.51 -29.60 -4.79
#